data_AF-A0A183HFN4-F1
#
_entry.id   AF-A0A183HFN4-F1
#
_cell.length_a   1.000
_cell.length_b   1.000
_cell.length_c   1.000
_cell.angle_alpha   90.00
_cell.angle_beta   90.00
_cell.angle_gamma   90.00
#
_symmetry.space_group_name_H-M   'P 1'
#
loop_
_entity.id
_entity.type
_entity.pdbx_description
1 polymer ?
#
loop_
_entity_poly.entity_id
_entity_poly.type
_entity_poly.pdbx_seq_one_letter_code
_entity_poly.pdbx_strand_id
1 'polypeptide(L)'
;MKSFRFRIGLSALNSPSDLVLESHALRAIAAKYPDMEIYTYEYCRMIADQLNIILPNTLLNDGIAVIVLVIIALLFIPNPICTFWIFIAIITMDIGVIGFLALWDVKLDPISMITMIMAIGFSIEYCAHITYGFVSNPNDVTPTERCVEAMEKLACPSK
;
A
#
# COMPACT_ATOMS: atom_id res chain seq x y z
N MET A 1 -26.93 35.13 16.97
CA MET A 1 -25.89 35.21 15.92
C MET A 1 -26.57 35.22 14.56
N LYS A 2 -26.21 36.14 13.67
CA LYS A 2 -26.67 36.15 12.27
C LYS A 2 -25.57 35.46 11.44
N SER A 3 -25.89 34.33 10.82
CA SER A 3 -24.98 33.64 9.90
C SER A 3 -25.35 34.02 8.47
N PHE A 4 -24.35 34.38 7.67
CA PHE A 4 -24.51 34.67 6.25
C PHE A 4 -23.85 33.58 5.43
N ARG A 5 -24.60 32.99 4.50
CA ARG A 5 -24.08 31.96 3.59
C ARG A 5 -23.94 32.53 2.20
N PHE A 6 -22.71 32.58 1.71
CA PHE A 6 -22.40 32.85 0.32
C PHE A 6 -22.26 31.52 -0.43
N ARG A 7 -22.88 31.43 -1.61
CA ARG A 7 -22.73 30.27 -2.50
C ARG A 7 -21.95 30.71 -3.72
N ILE A 8 -20.87 29.99 -3.99
CA ILE A 8 -20.08 30.12 -5.21
C ILE A 8 -20.26 28.84 -6.03
N GLY A 9 -20.36 28.97 -7.35
CA GLY A 9 -20.40 27.84 -8.26
C GLY A 9 -19.01 27.62 -8.86
N LEU A 10 -18.45 26.43 -8.69
CA LEU A 10 -17.27 26.01 -9.44
C LEU A 10 -17.71 25.44 -10.79
N SER A 11 -16.98 25.79 -11.85
CA SER A 11 -17.19 25.26 -13.20
C SER A 11 -15.89 24.60 -13.66
N ALA A 12 -16.00 23.55 -14.50
CA ALA A 12 -14.86 22.85 -15.11
C ALA A 12 -14.00 21.93 -14.21
N LEU A 13 -14.58 21.32 -13.17
CA LEU A 13 -13.93 20.21 -12.45
C LEU A 13 -13.95 18.94 -13.30
N ASN A 14 -12.81 18.54 -13.85
CA ASN A 14 -12.69 17.35 -14.70
C ASN A 14 -11.91 16.21 -14.04
N SER A 15 -11.00 16.53 -13.10
CA SER A 15 -10.19 15.54 -12.40
C SER A 15 -10.42 15.57 -10.88
N PRO A 16 -10.35 14.42 -10.18
CA PRO A 16 -10.35 14.38 -8.73
C PRO A 16 -9.16 15.15 -8.10
N SER A 17 -8.05 15.34 -8.83
CA SER A 17 -6.95 16.22 -8.40
C SER A 17 -7.35 17.69 -8.32
N ASP A 18 -8.19 18.15 -9.26
CA ASP A 18 -8.65 19.55 -9.32
C ASP A 18 -9.54 19.84 -8.11
N LEU A 19 -10.31 18.84 -7.68
CA LEU A 19 -11.12 18.92 -6.48
C LEU A 19 -10.27 19.10 -5.20
N VAL A 20 -9.13 18.40 -5.09
CA VAL A 20 -8.20 18.57 -3.97
C VAL A 20 -7.59 19.97 -3.99
N LEU A 21 -7.17 20.44 -5.17
CA LEU A 21 -6.56 21.75 -5.35
C LEU A 21 -7.52 22.89 -4.98
N GLU A 22 -8.76 22.84 -5.46
CA GLU A 22 -9.80 23.84 -5.18
C GLU A 22 -10.18 23.87 -3.70
N SER A 23 -10.39 22.70 -3.09
CA SER A 23 -10.63 22.60 -1.64
C SER A 23 -9.47 23.22 -0.83
N HIS A 24 -8.23 23.02 -1.26
CA HIS A 24 -7.06 23.63 -0.61
C HIS A 24 -7.00 25.15 -0.82
N ALA A 25 -7.31 25.64 -2.03
CA ALA A 25 -7.37 27.07 -2.33
C ALA A 25 -8.44 27.78 -1.50
N LEU A 26 -9.64 27.20 -1.40
CA LEU A 26 -10.74 27.74 -0.58
C LEU A 26 -10.36 27.78 0.90
N ARG A 27 -9.69 26.75 1.42
CA ARG A 27 -9.16 26.75 2.80
C ARG A 27 -8.11 27.84 3.00
N ALA A 28 -7.21 28.04 2.04
CA ALA A 28 -6.18 29.07 2.12
C ALA A 28 -6.79 30.49 2.12
N ILE A 29 -7.83 30.72 1.32
CA ILE A 29 -8.58 31.98 1.29
C ILE A 29 -9.31 32.23 2.62
N ALA A 30 -9.95 31.20 3.17
CA ALA A 30 -10.60 31.30 4.48
C ALA A 30 -9.59 31.59 5.61
N ALA A 31 -8.42 30.95 5.58
CA ALA A 31 -7.34 31.15 6.56
C ALA A 31 -6.74 32.57 6.52
N LYS A 32 -6.82 33.26 5.37
CA LYS A 32 -6.32 34.64 5.21
C LYS A 32 -7.13 35.67 6.00
N TYR A 33 -8.38 35.34 6.36
CA TYR A 33 -9.28 36.25 7.08
C TYR A 33 -9.76 35.59 8.40
N PRO A 34 -8.85 35.41 9.39
CA PRO A 34 -9.18 34.74 10.65
C PRO A 34 -10.22 35.51 11.47
N ASP A 35 -10.28 36.84 11.32
CA ASP A 35 -11.20 37.72 12.05
C ASP A 35 -12.68 37.51 11.66
N MET A 36 -12.95 36.83 10.54
CA MET A 36 -14.29 36.64 10.00
C MET A 36 -14.88 35.23 10.23
N GLU A 37 -14.17 34.33 10.93
CA GLU A 37 -14.61 32.95 11.24
C GLU A 37 -15.26 32.23 10.04
N ILE A 38 -14.58 32.27 8.88
CA ILE A 38 -15.13 31.76 7.61
C ILE A 38 -14.97 30.23 7.56
N TYR A 39 -16.09 29.52 7.36
CA TYR A 39 -16.11 28.08 7.14
C TYR A 39 -16.45 27.75 5.69
N THR A 40 -15.62 26.92 5.05
CA THR A 40 -15.86 26.42 3.70
C THR A 40 -16.65 25.11 3.74
N TYR A 41 -17.83 25.10 3.13
CA TYR A 41 -18.65 23.90 2.96
C TYR A 41 -18.76 23.56 1.48
N GLU A 42 -18.21 22.41 1.13
CA GLU A 42 -18.27 21.84 -0.22
C GLU A 42 -18.85 20.42 -0.13
N TYR A 43 -19.70 20.04 -1.08
CA TYR A 43 -20.33 18.72 -1.10
C TYR A 43 -19.30 17.59 -1.24
N CYS A 44 -18.30 17.78 -2.09
CA CYS A 44 -17.25 16.79 -2.36
C CYS A 44 -16.04 16.90 -1.41
N ARG A 45 -16.14 17.71 -0.34
CA ARG A 45 -15.03 17.96 0.61
C ARG A 45 -14.45 16.67 1.21
N MET A 46 -15.31 15.69 1.48
CA MET A 46 -14.88 14.41 2.06
C MET A 46 -14.01 13.59 1.11
N ILE A 47 -14.31 13.61 -0.18
CA ILE A 47 -13.55 12.90 -1.22
C ILE A 47 -12.19 13.58 -1.42
N ALA A 48 -12.17 14.92 -1.48
CA ALA A 48 -10.94 15.68 -1.61
C ALA A 48 -9.95 15.45 -0.45
N ASP A 49 -10.46 15.44 0.79
CA ASP A 49 -9.62 15.21 1.97
C ASP A 49 -9.06 13.78 1.99
N GLN A 50 -9.88 12.79 1.60
CA GLN A 50 -9.48 11.40 1.54
C GLN A 50 -8.40 11.17 0.48
N LEU A 51 -8.55 11.75 -0.72
CA LEU A 51 -7.59 11.60 -1.81
C LEU A 51 -6.21 12.21 -1.46
N ASN A 52 -6.19 13.29 -0.68
CA ASN A 52 -4.95 13.94 -0.25
C ASN A 52 -4.17 13.11 0.78
N ILE A 53 -4.89 12.39 1.63
CA ILE A 53 -4.31 11.65 2.76
C ILE A 53 -3.99 10.20 2.40
N ILE A 54 -4.55 9.67 1.32
CA ILE A 54 -4.48 8.23 1.05
C ILE A 54 -3.13 7.75 0.60
N LEU A 55 -2.49 8.45 -0.34
CA LEU A 55 -1.17 8.08 -0.86
C LEU A 55 -0.11 7.96 0.26
N PRO A 56 0.10 8.98 1.13
CA PRO A 56 1.11 8.89 2.16
C PRO A 56 0.78 7.83 3.22
N ASN A 57 -0.50 7.69 3.59
CA ASN A 57 -0.89 6.67 4.57
C ASN A 57 -0.72 5.25 4.03
N THR A 58 -0.99 5.02 2.75
CA THR A 58 -0.78 3.71 2.15
C THR A 58 0.69 3.35 2.11
N LEU A 59 1.56 4.25 1.67
CA LEU A 59 3.01 4.02 1.64
C LEU A 59 3.59 3.75 3.05
N LEU A 60 3.11 4.48 4.06
CA LEU A 60 3.51 4.25 5.45
C LEU A 60 3.05 2.89 5.96
N ASN A 61 1.78 2.55 5.74
CA ASN A 61 1.22 1.27 6.18
C ASN A 61 1.91 0.08 5.47
N ASP A 62 2.19 0.22 4.18
CA ASP A 62 2.91 -0.76 3.38
C ASP A 62 4.35 -0.93 3.88
N GLY A 63 5.08 0.17 4.10
CA GLY A 63 6.43 0.14 4.68
C GLY A 63 6.48 -0.52 6.05
N ILE A 64 5.51 -0.26 6.93
CA ILE A 64 5.39 -0.93 8.23
C ILE A 64 5.14 -2.43 8.06
N ALA A 65 4.27 -2.82 7.14
CA ALA A 65 3.99 -4.23 6.85
C ALA A 65 5.24 -4.97 6.36
N VAL A 66 6.02 -4.38 5.46
CA VAL A 66 7.30 -4.93 4.97
C VAL A 66 8.30 -5.10 6.13
N ILE A 67 8.43 -4.11 7.01
CA ILE A 67 9.32 -4.22 8.18
C ILE A 67 8.92 -5.39 9.08
N VAL A 68 7.63 -5.55 9.35
CA VAL A 68 7.12 -6.66 10.17
C VAL A 68 7.40 -8.01 9.50
N LEU A 69 7.21 -8.11 8.18
CA LEU A 69 7.50 -9.32 7.41
C LEU A 69 8.99 -9.71 7.47
N VAL A 70 9.88 -8.73 7.39
CA VAL A 70 11.33 -8.95 7.54
C VAL A 70 11.68 -9.44 8.94
N ILE A 71 11.06 -8.88 9.98
CA ILE A 71 11.26 -9.33 11.36
C ILE A 71 10.78 -10.78 11.55
N ILE A 72 9.61 -11.13 11.00
CA ILE A 72 9.09 -12.50 11.04
C ILE A 72 10.03 -13.45 10.29
N ALA A 73 10.51 -13.06 9.11
CA ALA A 73 11.46 -13.86 8.32
C ALA A 73 12.79 -14.10 9.07
N LEU A 74 13.32 -13.08 9.76
CA LEU A 74 14.49 -13.21 10.62
C LEU A 74 14.25 -14.15 11.81
N LEU A 75 13.05 -14.14 12.39
CA LEU A 75 12.70 -14.98 13.54
C LEU A 75 12.51 -16.45 13.14
N PHE A 76 12.00 -16.71 11.94
CA PHE A 76 11.70 -18.06 11.46
C PHE A 76 12.91 -18.81 10.87
N ILE A 77 13.91 -18.09 10.33
CA ILE A 77 15.08 -18.69 9.68
C ILE A 77 16.37 -18.24 10.40
N PRO A 78 17.02 -19.10 11.19
CA PRO A 78 18.26 -18.78 11.89
C PRO A 78 19.50 -18.75 10.95
N ASN A 79 19.33 -18.46 9.66
CA ASN A 79 20.41 -18.31 8.67
C ASN A 79 20.29 -16.97 7.92
N PRO A 80 21.19 -15.99 8.17
CA PRO A 80 21.08 -14.63 7.65
C PRO A 80 21.20 -14.50 6.12
N ILE A 81 21.80 -15.49 5.44
CA ILE A 81 21.96 -15.47 3.98
C ILE A 81 20.63 -15.70 3.27
N CYS A 82 19.80 -16.63 3.76
CA CYS A 82 18.46 -16.84 3.21
C CYS A 82 17.57 -15.62 3.43
N THR A 83 17.63 -15.01 4.61
CA THR A 83 16.83 -13.82 4.92
C THR A 83 17.17 -12.64 4.02
N PHE A 84 18.43 -12.49 3.62
CA PHE A 84 18.85 -11.46 2.67
C PHE A 84 18.22 -11.65 1.28
N TRP A 85 18.15 -12.89 0.77
CA TRP A 85 17.47 -13.18 -0.50
C TRP A 85 15.96 -12.93 -0.44
N ILE A 86 15.32 -13.27 0.68
CA ILE A 86 13.90 -12.99 0.91
C ILE A 86 13.65 -11.47 0.94
N PHE A 87 14.51 -10.72 1.62
CA PHE A 87 14.43 -9.25 1.67
C PHE A 87 14.52 -8.63 0.27
N ILE A 88 15.46 -9.09 -0.56
CA ILE A 88 15.57 -8.65 -1.96
C ILE A 88 14.30 -9.00 -2.75
N ALA A 89 13.74 -10.19 -2.55
CA ALA A 89 12.51 -10.60 -3.22
C ALA A 89 11.31 -9.71 -2.84
N ILE A 90 11.17 -9.36 -1.55
CA ILE A 90 10.12 -8.46 -1.06
C ILE A 90 10.26 -7.06 -1.67
N ILE A 91 11.46 -6.46 -1.61
CA ILE A 91 11.71 -5.15 -2.23
C ILE A 91 11.40 -5.17 -3.72
N THR A 92 11.78 -6.24 -4.41
CA THR A 92 11.53 -6.38 -5.86
C THR A 92 10.04 -6.46 -6.16
N MET A 93 9.25 -7.14 -5.32
CA MET A 93 7.80 -7.18 -5.44
C MET A 93 7.18 -5.79 -5.21
N ASP A 94 7.61 -5.06 -4.18
CA ASP A 94 7.09 -3.72 -3.87
C ASP A 94 7.38 -2.72 -5.01
N ILE A 95 8.62 -2.70 -5.50
CA ILE A 95 9.02 -1.86 -6.66
C ILE A 95 8.25 -2.27 -7.91
N GLY A 96 8.08 -3.57 -8.13
CA GLY A 96 7.32 -4.09 -9.27
C GLY A 96 5.89 -3.57 -9.26
N VAL A 97 5.20 -3.64 -8.12
CA VAL A 97 3.80 -3.25 -8.02
C VAL A 97 3.61 -1.73 -8.11
N ILE A 98 4.43 -0.94 -7.42
CA ILE A 98 4.41 0.52 -7.55
C ILE A 98 4.75 0.93 -9.00
N GLY A 99 5.70 0.25 -9.63
CA GLY A 99 6.08 0.46 -11.02
C GLY A 99 4.97 0.12 -12.01
N PHE A 100 4.24 -0.99 -11.80
CA PHE A 100 3.09 -1.37 -12.63
C PHE A 100 1.94 -0.39 -12.49
N LEU A 101 1.67 0.13 -11.28
CA LEU A 101 0.69 1.20 -11.09
C LEU A 101 1.05 2.47 -11.87
N ALA A 102 2.33 2.85 -11.84
CA ALA A 102 2.82 4.02 -12.55
C ALA A 102 2.76 3.83 -14.08
N LEU A 103 3.02 2.62 -14.57
CA LEU A 103 2.95 2.29 -16.00
C LEU A 103 1.51 2.25 -16.56
N TRP A 104 0.54 1.85 -15.73
CA TRP A 104 -0.85 1.69 -16.16
C TRP A 104 -1.70 2.96 -16.01
N ASP A 105 -1.11 4.08 -15.56
CA ASP A 105 -1.78 5.37 -15.33
C ASP A 105 -3.11 5.21 -14.56
N VAL A 106 -3.16 4.24 -13.64
CA VAL A 106 -4.36 3.96 -12.85
C VAL A 106 -4.51 5.06 -11.83
N LYS A 107 -5.65 5.76 -11.88
CA LYS A 107 -6.05 6.70 -10.84
C LYS A 107 -6.11 5.94 -9.51
N LEU A 108 -5.24 6.30 -8.58
CA LEU A 108 -5.12 5.65 -7.27
C LEU A 108 -6.35 5.96 -6.42
N ASP A 109 -7.34 5.08 -6.51
CA ASP A 109 -8.49 5.10 -5.62
C ASP A 109 -8.23 4.25 -4.36
N PRO A 110 -8.81 4.64 -3.21
CA PRO A 110 -8.69 3.92 -1.93
C PRO A 110 -8.90 2.41 -2.03
N ILE A 111 -9.90 2.02 -2.81
CA ILE A 111 -10.32 0.64 -2.97
C ILE A 111 -9.25 -0.13 -3.76
N SER A 112 -8.74 0.45 -4.84
CA SER A 112 -7.69 -0.15 -5.68
C SER A 112 -6.40 -0.37 -4.89
N MET A 113 -6.03 0.59 -4.04
CA MET A 113 -4.84 0.50 -3.18
C MET A 113 -4.95 -0.64 -2.18
N ILE A 114 -6.11 -0.80 -1.52
CA ILE A 114 -6.35 -1.90 -0.58
C ILE A 114 -6.27 -3.25 -1.30
N THR A 115 -6.92 -3.39 -2.45
CA THR A 115 -6.89 -4.65 -3.21
C THR A 115 -5.49 -5.02 -3.67
N MET A 116 -4.68 -4.02 -4.00
CA MET A 116 -3.30 -4.23 -4.42
C MET A 116 -2.41 -4.68 -3.26
N ILE A 117 -2.49 -4.02 -2.10
CA ILE A 117 -1.74 -4.45 -0.90
C ILE A 117 -2.15 -5.85 -0.47
N MET A 118 -3.45 -6.16 -0.54
CA MET A 118 -3.94 -7.50 -0.23
C MET A 118 -3.36 -8.55 -1.19
N ALA A 119 -3.28 -8.26 -2.49
CA ALA A 119 -2.66 -9.15 -3.47
C ALA A 119 -1.15 -9.34 -3.23
N ILE A 120 -0.44 -8.27 -2.84
CA ILE A 120 0.97 -8.35 -2.43
C ILE A 120 1.11 -9.22 -1.18
N GLY A 121 0.29 -9.00 -0.16
CA GLY A 121 0.30 -9.75 1.09
C GLY A 121 0.15 -11.25 0.86
N PHE A 122 -0.80 -11.66 0.02
CA PHE A 122 -0.95 -13.07 -0.36
C PHE A 122 0.27 -13.60 -1.13
N SER A 123 0.83 -12.81 -2.05
CA SER A 123 2.03 -13.22 -2.81
C SER A 123 3.23 -13.48 -1.89
N ILE A 124 3.41 -12.62 -0.88
CA ILE A 124 4.47 -12.76 0.13
C ILE A 124 4.21 -13.97 1.03
N GLU A 125 2.96 -14.19 1.45
CA GLU A 125 2.58 -15.37 2.26
C GLU A 125 2.96 -16.68 1.55
N TYR A 126 2.68 -16.80 0.25
CA TYR A 126 3.11 -17.96 -0.54
C TYR A 126 4.63 -18.10 -0.58
N CYS A 127 5.38 -17.02 -0.79
CA CYS A 127 6.85 -17.06 -0.78
C CYS A 127 7.42 -17.50 0.58
N ALA A 128 6.82 -17.04 1.68
CA ALA A 128 7.22 -17.41 3.03
C ALA A 128 6.95 -18.90 3.31
N HIS A 129 5.79 -19.43 2.90
CA HIS A 129 5.48 -20.86 3.02
C HIS A 129 6.45 -21.74 2.22
N ILE A 130 6.78 -21.34 0.98
CA ILE A 130 7.77 -22.03 0.13
C ILE A 130 9.14 -22.03 0.80
N THR A 131 9.57 -20.87 1.28
CA THR A 131 10.89 -20.74 1.89
C THR A 131 10.99 -21.50 3.21
N TYR A 132 9.92 -21.51 4.00
CA TYR A 132 9.86 -22.32 5.22
C TYR A 132 9.90 -23.82 4.92
N GLY A 133 9.14 -24.30 3.94
CA GLY A 133 9.18 -25.70 3.51
C GLY A 133 10.58 -26.12 3.04
N PHE A 134 11.29 -25.22 2.35
CA PHE A 134 12.67 -25.42 1.92
C PHE A 134 13.65 -25.52 3.11
N VAL A 135 13.52 -24.62 4.09
CA VAL A 135 14.42 -24.55 5.26
C VAL A 135 14.14 -25.66 6.28
N SER A 136 12.87 -26.00 6.50
CA SER A 136 12.43 -26.99 7.49
C SER A 136 12.68 -28.44 7.08
N ASN A 137 13.18 -28.70 5.87
CA ASN A 137 13.43 -30.06 5.39
C ASN A 137 14.80 -30.57 5.91
N PRO A 138 14.83 -31.60 6.79
CA PRO A 138 16.04 -32.04 7.50
C PRO A 138 16.99 -32.91 6.66
N ASN A 139 16.67 -33.16 5.39
CA ASN A 139 17.48 -34.00 4.52
C ASN A 139 18.66 -33.18 3.93
N ASP A 140 19.89 -33.65 4.14
CA ASP A 140 21.15 -33.15 3.54
C ASP A 140 21.22 -33.48 2.03
N VAL A 141 20.21 -33.07 1.27
CA VAL A 141 20.12 -33.21 -0.19
C VAL A 141 20.50 -31.90 -0.88
N THR A 142 20.78 -31.99 -2.19
CA THR A 142 21.19 -30.84 -2.99
C THR A 142 20.12 -29.71 -2.95
N PRO A 143 20.50 -28.42 -3.06
CA PRO A 143 19.55 -27.30 -3.00
C PRO A 143 18.41 -27.43 -4.02
N THR A 144 18.67 -28.04 -5.17
CA THR A 144 17.67 -28.30 -6.21
C THR A 144 16.63 -29.32 -5.77
N GLU A 145 17.04 -30.42 -5.15
CA GLU A 145 16.13 -31.46 -4.66
C GLU A 145 15.28 -30.95 -3.49
N ARG A 146 15.86 -30.13 -2.60
CA ARG A 146 15.12 -29.47 -1.51
C ARG A 146 14.02 -28.55 -2.04
N CYS A 147 14.29 -27.85 -3.14
CA CYS A 147 13.32 -26.95 -3.77
C CYS A 147 12.16 -27.74 -4.40
N VAL A 148 12.46 -28.84 -5.10
CA VAL A 148 11.45 -29.73 -5.68
C VAL A 148 10.59 -30.36 -4.58
N GLU A 149 11.20 -30.88 -3.51
CA GLU A 149 10.45 -31.53 -2.41
C GLU A 149 9.60 -30.53 -1.62
N ALA A 150 10.08 -29.29 -1.41
CA ALA A 150 9.28 -28.23 -0.79
C ALA A 150 8.08 -27.84 -1.66
N MET A 151 8.29 -27.72 -2.98
CA MET A 151 7.20 -27.46 -3.93
C MET A 151 6.20 -28.61 -4.00
N GLU A 152 6.65 -29.87 -3.97
CA GLU A 152 5.76 -31.04 -3.94
C GLU A 152 4.91 -31.10 -2.66
N LYS A 153 5.50 -30.85 -1.48
CA LYS A 153 4.78 -30.80 -0.19
C LYS A 153 3.76 -29.66 -0.13
N LEU A 154 4.02 -28.54 -0.81
CA LEU A 154 3.09 -27.40 -0.88
C LEU A 154 2.00 -27.57 -1.94
N ALA A 155 2.31 -28.24 -3.06
CA ALA A 155 1.36 -28.50 -4.14
C ALA A 155 0.36 -29.62 -3.80
N CYS A 156 0.78 -30.60 -2.99
CA CYS A 156 -0.11 -31.62 -2.44
C CYS A 156 0.12 -31.72 -0.94
N PRO A 157 -0.70 -31.09 -0.09
CA PRO A 157 -0.66 -31.34 1.34
C PRO A 157 -1.19 -32.76 1.61
N SER A 158 -0.33 -33.76 1.41
CA SER A 158 -0.64 -35.14 1.75
C SER A 158 -0.56 -35.30 3.26
N LYS A 159 -1.74 -35.27 3.89
CA LYS A 159 -2.13 -35.69 5.25
C LYS A 159 -1.03 -35.84 6.30
#